data_AF-A0ABD2TGK6-F1
#
_entry.id   AF-A0ABD2TGK6-F1
#
_cell.length_a   1.000
_cell.length_b   1.000
_cell.length_c   1.000
_cell.angle_alpha   90.00
_cell.angle_beta   90.00
_cell.angle_gamma   90.00
#
_symmetry.space_group_name_H-M   'P 1'
#
loop_
_entity.id
_entity.type
_entity.pdbx_description
1 polymer ?
#
loop_
_entity_poly.entity_id
_entity_poly.type
_entity_poly.pdbx_seq_one_letter_code
_entity_poly.pdbx_strand_id
1 'polypeptide(L)'
;MCVFFFFSVGSFCCPVFCFNGLVFLFVFMYMPNSVNMGDKFGQVKVMVVQGRRLVIRDFKSSDPYVILKLGNQTAKTKVINSCLNPVWNEEFHFSISEHAQVLKLQVFDKDHFKADDKMGNAHLSLQPLVASARLRKILGVTAEGTTLRKVIPESDNCLAADSSINWVNGEVVQDVWLRLCDVDSGDIELKIKLINLPSAAPSK
;
A
#
# COMPACT_ATOMS: atom_id res chain seq x y z
N MET A 1 -47.34 9.40 3.71
CA MET A 1 -47.24 10.70 3.01
C MET A 1 -45.78 11.11 3.03
N CYS A 2 -45.04 10.87 1.95
CA CYS A 2 -43.60 11.18 1.88
C CYS A 2 -43.43 12.62 1.42
N VAL A 3 -42.77 13.44 2.24
CA VAL A 3 -42.42 14.81 1.90
C VAL A 3 -41.03 14.80 1.29
N PHE A 4 -40.91 15.23 0.03
CA PHE A 4 -39.64 15.40 -0.66
C PHE A 4 -39.05 16.77 -0.30
N PHE A 5 -37.83 16.81 0.22
CA PHE A 5 -37.03 18.04 0.27
C PHE A 5 -35.91 17.94 -0.75
N PHE A 6 -35.88 18.86 -1.71
CA PHE A 6 -34.75 19.08 -2.60
C PHE A 6 -33.85 20.16 -2.00
N PHE A 7 -32.60 19.81 -1.68
CA PHE A 7 -31.54 20.81 -1.53
C PHE A 7 -30.70 20.78 -2.81
N SER A 8 -30.67 21.92 -3.52
CA SER A 8 -29.85 22.10 -4.71
C SER A 8 -28.52 22.72 -4.32
N VAL A 9 -27.42 22.01 -4.57
CA VAL A 9 -26.09 22.60 -4.71
C VAL A 9 -25.42 22.00 -5.95
N GLY A 10 -25.65 22.62 -7.11
CA GLY A 10 -25.06 22.21 -8.39
C GLY A 10 -25.77 21.04 -9.12
N SER A 11 -25.24 20.66 -10.29
CA SER A 11 -25.90 19.81 -11.31
C SER A 11 -26.05 18.31 -10.98
N PHE A 12 -26.12 17.90 -9.73
CA PHE A 12 -26.32 16.49 -9.39
C PHE A 12 -27.43 16.32 -8.34
N CYS A 13 -28.47 15.57 -8.72
CA CYS A 13 -29.56 15.15 -7.86
C CYS A 13 -29.23 13.77 -7.25
N CYS A 14 -29.19 13.67 -5.92
CA CYS A 14 -29.17 12.38 -5.24
C CYS A 14 -30.54 12.10 -4.60
N PRO A 15 -31.13 10.91 -4.76
CA PRO A 15 -32.30 10.52 -3.99
C PRO A 15 -31.88 10.17 -2.56
N VAL A 16 -32.44 10.87 -1.58
CA VAL A 16 -32.33 10.53 -0.15
C VAL A 16 -33.49 9.58 0.18
N PHE A 17 -33.20 8.31 0.48
CA PHE A 17 -34.19 7.39 1.03
C PHE A 17 -34.08 7.37 2.55
N CYS A 18 -35.19 7.67 3.23
CA CYS A 18 -35.31 7.61 4.68
C CYS A 18 -36.11 6.36 5.04
N PHE A 19 -35.51 5.42 5.79
CA PHE A 19 -36.22 4.30 6.40
C PHE A 19 -35.92 4.29 7.90
N ASN A 20 -36.96 4.43 8.74
CA ASN A 20 -36.92 4.34 10.20
C ASN A 20 -35.92 5.26 10.92
N GLY A 21 -35.76 6.51 10.48
CA GLY A 21 -35.13 7.56 11.29
C GLY A 21 -33.61 7.47 11.49
N LEU A 22 -32.92 6.51 10.87
CA LEU A 22 -31.45 6.53 10.75
C LEU A 22 -31.04 7.10 9.38
N VAL A 23 -30.24 8.17 9.41
CA VAL A 23 -29.56 8.66 8.22
C VAL A 23 -28.39 7.73 7.94
N PHE A 24 -28.59 6.76 7.04
CA PHE A 24 -27.46 6.05 6.45
C PHE A 24 -26.84 6.93 5.36
N LEU A 25 -25.65 7.47 5.63
CA LEU A 25 -24.83 8.10 4.60
C LEU A 25 -24.27 7.01 3.67
N PHE A 26 -25.10 6.45 2.79
CA PHE A 26 -24.63 5.65 1.68
C PHE A 26 -23.98 6.59 0.66
N VAL A 27 -22.68 6.84 0.83
CA VAL A 27 -21.85 7.40 -0.24
C VAL A 27 -21.71 6.31 -1.30
N PHE A 28 -22.70 6.19 -2.19
CA PHE A 28 -22.51 5.48 -3.44
C PHE A 28 -21.46 6.25 -4.23
N MET A 29 -20.22 5.76 -4.20
CA MET A 29 -19.16 6.21 -5.09
C MET A 29 -19.54 5.86 -6.54
N TYR A 30 -20.32 6.72 -7.19
CA TYR A 30 -20.36 6.75 -8.65
C TYR A 30 -18.98 7.21 -9.11
N MET A 31 -18.13 6.25 -9.50
CA MET A 31 -16.91 6.56 -10.23
C MET A 31 -17.31 7.09 -11.61
N PRO A 32 -16.94 8.33 -11.98
CA PRO A 32 -17.13 8.78 -13.36
C PRO A 32 -16.21 7.94 -14.26
N ASN A 33 -16.80 7.35 -15.29
CA ASN A 33 -16.06 6.71 -16.36
C ASN A 33 -15.25 7.76 -17.15
N SER A 34 -14.06 7.34 -17.60
CA SER A 34 -13.06 8.02 -18.42
C SER A 34 -12.13 9.01 -17.69
N VAL A 35 -10.96 8.52 -17.27
CA VAL A 35 -9.77 9.33 -16.98
C VAL A 35 -8.71 8.98 -18.03
N ASN A 36 -8.13 10.02 -18.64
CA ASN A 36 -7.09 9.91 -19.66
C ASN A 36 -5.86 9.15 -19.12
N MET A 37 -5.27 8.29 -19.96
CA MET A 37 -3.98 7.66 -19.69
C MET A 37 -2.89 8.73 -19.53
N GLY A 38 -2.55 9.07 -18.29
CA GLY A 38 -1.46 10.02 -18.00
C GLY A 38 -1.39 10.53 -16.55
N ASP A 39 -2.46 10.40 -15.77
CA ASP A 39 -2.47 10.98 -14.42
C ASP A 39 -1.64 10.16 -13.44
N LYS A 40 -0.48 10.70 -13.05
CA LYS A 40 0.35 10.16 -11.98
C LYS A 40 -0.41 10.27 -10.66
N PHE A 41 -0.70 9.13 -10.04
CA PHE A 41 -1.45 9.03 -8.78
C PHE A 41 -0.62 9.30 -7.53
N GLY A 42 0.57 9.90 -7.71
CA GLY A 42 1.45 10.27 -6.63
C GLY A 42 2.79 9.55 -6.66
N GLN A 43 3.56 9.76 -5.61
CA GLN A 43 4.80 9.04 -5.35
C GLN A 43 4.71 8.35 -4.00
N VAL A 44 5.15 7.09 -3.97
CA VAL A 44 5.30 6.31 -2.75
C VAL A 44 6.77 6.03 -2.50
N LYS A 45 7.14 6.20 -1.24
CA LYS A 45 8.43 5.87 -0.70
C LYS A 45 8.31 4.54 0.03
N VAL A 46 9.12 3.58 -0.37
CA VAL A 46 9.13 2.22 0.19
C VAL A 46 10.50 2.00 0.82
N MET A 47 10.52 1.82 2.13
CA MET A 47 11.71 1.46 2.87
C MET A 47 11.66 -0.03 3.20
N VAL A 48 12.62 -0.80 2.67
CA VAL A 48 12.85 -2.19 3.04
C VAL A 48 13.71 -2.18 4.30
N VAL A 49 13.10 -2.46 5.45
CA VAL A 49 13.78 -2.34 6.75
C VAL A 49 14.62 -3.58 7.00
N GLN A 50 13.97 -4.73 7.16
CA GLN A 50 14.63 -5.98 7.54
C GLN A 50 13.83 -7.21 7.11
N GLY A 51 14.50 -8.35 7.08
CA GLY A 51 13.91 -9.67 7.01
C GLY A 51 14.08 -10.41 8.34
N ARG A 52 13.17 -11.33 8.64
CA ARG A 52 13.25 -12.20 9.83
C ARG A 52 13.00 -13.64 9.49
N ARG A 53 13.85 -14.53 10.02
CA ARG A 53 13.76 -15.98 9.86
C ARG A 53 13.56 -16.37 8.39
N LEU A 54 14.37 -15.80 7.50
CA LEU A 54 14.33 -16.17 6.10
C LEU A 54 14.73 -17.65 5.94
N VAL A 55 14.18 -18.29 4.91
CA VAL A 55 14.51 -19.67 4.56
C VAL A 55 16.00 -19.82 4.26
N ILE A 56 16.59 -20.94 4.64
CA ILE A 56 17.96 -21.30 4.27
C ILE A 56 17.95 -21.89 2.86
N ARG A 57 18.79 -21.39 1.97
CA ARG A 57 19.01 -21.98 0.63
C ARG A 57 20.43 -22.52 0.43
N ASP A 58 21.43 -22.01 1.16
CA ASP A 58 22.77 -22.62 1.22
C ASP A 58 22.92 -23.64 2.35
N PHE A 59 24.15 -24.09 2.61
CA PHE A 59 24.47 -25.07 3.65
C PHE A 59 23.99 -24.69 5.05
N LYS A 60 24.14 -23.42 5.43
CA LYS A 60 23.85 -22.92 6.80
C LYS A 60 23.19 -21.55 6.84
N SER A 61 23.15 -20.83 5.72
CA SER A 61 22.64 -19.46 5.64
C SER A 61 22.14 -19.17 4.22
N SER A 62 21.84 -17.91 3.95
CA SER A 62 21.66 -17.33 2.63
C SER A 62 22.27 -15.93 2.57
N ASP A 63 22.45 -15.43 1.37
CA ASP A 63 22.86 -14.08 0.98
C ASP A 63 21.66 -13.29 0.41
N PRO A 64 20.66 -12.93 1.24
CA PRO A 64 19.39 -12.42 0.74
C PRO A 64 19.46 -11.01 0.16
N TYR A 65 18.68 -10.79 -0.90
CA TYR A 65 18.28 -9.48 -1.39
C TYR A 65 16.81 -9.47 -1.82
N VAL A 66 16.20 -8.28 -1.88
CA VAL A 66 14.79 -8.10 -2.22
C VAL A 66 14.66 -7.37 -3.55
N ILE A 67 13.80 -7.90 -4.44
CA ILE A 67 13.32 -7.21 -5.63
C ILE A 67 11.93 -6.65 -5.35
N LEU A 68 11.77 -5.35 -5.54
CA LEU A 68 10.51 -4.62 -5.47
C LEU A 68 10.00 -4.34 -6.87
N LYS A 69 8.71 -4.57 -7.13
CA LYS A 69 8.08 -4.24 -8.41
C LYS A 69 6.74 -3.53 -8.22
N LEU A 70 6.59 -2.37 -8.84
CA LEU A 70 5.32 -1.62 -8.90
C LEU A 70 5.02 -1.22 -10.36
N GLY A 71 4.07 -1.92 -10.98
CA GLY A 71 3.82 -1.79 -12.42
C GLY A 71 5.07 -2.16 -13.23
N ASN A 72 5.58 -1.21 -14.01
CA ASN A 72 6.79 -1.37 -14.83
C ASN A 72 8.08 -0.96 -14.10
N GLN A 73 7.99 -0.40 -12.89
CA GLN A 73 9.14 0.02 -12.10
C GLN A 73 9.66 -1.15 -11.27
N THR A 74 10.97 -1.37 -11.30
CA THR A 74 11.65 -2.42 -10.54
C THR A 74 12.83 -1.82 -9.79
N ALA A 75 13.01 -2.19 -8.53
CA ALA A 75 14.18 -1.84 -7.73
C ALA A 75 14.69 -3.07 -6.98
N LYS A 76 15.97 -3.05 -6.58
CA LYS A 76 16.63 -4.15 -5.88
C LYS A 76 17.47 -3.59 -4.73
N THR A 77 17.42 -4.26 -3.57
CA THR A 77 18.31 -3.96 -2.44
C THR A 77 19.72 -4.49 -2.66
N LYS A 78 20.65 -4.06 -1.82
CA LYS A 78 21.93 -4.74 -1.64
C LYS A 78 21.72 -6.16 -1.14
N VAL A 79 22.72 -6.97 -1.42
CA VAL A 79 22.87 -8.32 -0.88
C VAL A 79 23.49 -8.21 0.51
N ILE A 80 22.95 -8.94 1.48
CA ILE A 80 23.55 -9.08 2.81
C ILE A 80 24.01 -10.52 2.95
N ASN A 81 25.32 -10.74 3.04
CA ASN A 81 25.87 -12.09 3.00
C ASN A 81 25.65 -12.82 4.32
N SER A 82 25.35 -14.12 4.21
CA SER A 82 25.29 -15.10 5.28
C SER A 82 24.44 -14.63 6.47
N CYS A 83 23.22 -14.18 6.17
CA CYS A 83 22.30 -13.67 7.17
C CYS A 83 20.83 -14.01 6.89
N LEU A 84 20.16 -14.69 7.82
CA LEU A 84 18.72 -14.99 7.76
C LEU A 84 17.83 -13.92 8.42
N ASN A 85 18.45 -12.92 9.04
CA ASN A 85 17.76 -11.75 9.63
C ASN A 85 18.40 -10.44 9.12
N PRO A 86 18.46 -10.25 7.79
CA PRO A 86 19.13 -9.12 7.17
C PRO A 86 18.45 -7.80 7.54
N VAL A 87 19.24 -6.75 7.77
CA VAL A 87 18.75 -5.38 7.97
C VAL A 87 19.26 -4.53 6.82
N TRP A 88 18.40 -4.24 5.84
CA TRP A 88 18.76 -3.48 4.65
C TRP A 88 18.68 -1.97 4.90
N ASN A 89 17.60 -1.49 5.52
CA ASN A 89 17.29 -0.06 5.66
C ASN A 89 17.46 0.74 4.35
N GLU A 90 16.99 0.17 3.23
CA GLU A 90 17.11 0.78 1.92
C GLU A 90 15.79 1.39 1.46
N GLU A 91 15.88 2.60 0.92
CA GLU A 91 14.73 3.39 0.50
C GLU A 91 14.63 3.47 -1.03
N PHE A 92 13.41 3.28 -1.54
CA PHE A 92 13.09 3.34 -2.95
C PHE A 92 11.88 4.22 -3.19
N HIS A 93 11.85 4.90 -4.34
CA HIS A 93 10.76 5.78 -4.73
C HIS A 93 10.08 5.23 -5.97
N PHE A 94 8.76 5.10 -5.92
CA PHE A 94 7.95 4.62 -7.03
C PHE A 94 6.83 5.62 -7.35
N SER A 95 6.55 5.79 -8.64
CA SER A 95 5.35 6.51 -9.09
C SER A 95 4.14 5.58 -9.02
N ILE A 96 3.05 6.03 -8.39
CA ILE A 96 1.78 5.30 -8.37
C ILE A 96 0.97 5.71 -9.61
N SER A 97 0.31 4.76 -10.25
CA SER A 97 -0.68 5.01 -11.31
C SER A 97 -1.98 4.27 -10.99
N GLU A 98 -3.05 4.57 -11.72
CA GLU A 98 -4.36 3.91 -11.50
C GLU A 98 -4.26 2.40 -11.65
N HIS A 99 -3.42 1.93 -12.58
CA HIS A 99 -3.24 0.52 -12.88
C HIS A 99 -2.15 -0.17 -12.03
N ALA A 100 -1.33 0.60 -11.30
CA ALA A 100 -0.20 0.08 -10.53
C ALA A 100 -0.37 0.37 -9.03
N GLN A 101 -1.18 -0.48 -8.38
CA GLN A 101 -1.58 -0.31 -6.98
C GLN A 101 -1.12 -1.46 -6.08
N VAL A 102 -0.48 -2.49 -6.64
CA VAL A 102 0.04 -3.62 -5.86
C VAL A 102 1.56 -3.63 -5.96
N LEU A 103 2.22 -3.42 -4.82
CA LEU A 103 3.65 -3.58 -4.67
C LEU A 103 3.96 -5.07 -4.51
N LYS A 104 4.75 -5.63 -5.42
CA LYS A 104 5.22 -7.02 -5.36
C LYS A 104 6.63 -7.07 -4.81
N LEU A 105 6.90 -8.05 -3.97
CA LEU A 105 8.19 -8.34 -3.36
C LEU A 105 8.59 -9.77 -3.68
N GLN A 106 9.85 -9.94 -4.04
CA GLN A 106 10.46 -11.27 -4.22
C GLN A 106 11.81 -11.27 -3.53
N VAL A 107 12.06 -12.27 -2.70
CA VAL A 107 13.34 -12.44 -2.00
C VAL A 107 14.13 -13.51 -2.72
N PHE A 108 15.43 -13.27 -2.87
CA PHE A 108 16.35 -14.16 -3.56
C PHE A 108 17.62 -14.34 -2.76
N ASP A 109 18.22 -15.51 -2.89
CA ASP A 109 19.55 -15.82 -2.42
C ASP A 109 20.57 -15.54 -3.52
N LYS A 110 21.62 -14.77 -3.22
CA LYS A 110 22.66 -14.44 -4.21
C LYS A 110 23.67 -15.58 -4.31
N ASP A 111 23.68 -16.24 -5.46
CA ASP A 111 24.71 -17.22 -5.78
C ASP A 111 25.79 -16.62 -6.69
N HIS A 112 27.06 -16.97 -6.42
CA HIS A 112 28.20 -16.51 -7.21
C HIS A 112 28.38 -17.30 -8.52
N PHE A 113 28.01 -18.59 -8.53
CA PHE A 113 28.30 -19.52 -9.63
C PHE A 113 27.05 -20.17 -10.24
N LYS A 114 25.86 -19.81 -9.74
CA LYS A 114 24.57 -20.36 -10.17
C LYS A 114 23.53 -19.25 -10.33
N ALA A 115 22.37 -19.61 -10.86
CA ALA A 115 21.21 -18.73 -10.82
C ALA A 115 20.74 -18.56 -9.37
N ASP A 116 20.35 -17.34 -9.03
CA ASP A 116 19.91 -16.96 -7.68
C ASP A 116 18.63 -17.72 -7.27
N ASP A 117 18.64 -18.34 -6.09
CA ASP A 117 17.53 -19.16 -5.59
C ASP A 117 16.38 -18.31 -5.04
N LYS A 118 15.14 -18.71 -5.30
CA LYS A 118 13.96 -18.01 -4.77
C LYS A 118 13.76 -18.31 -3.29
N MET A 119 13.63 -17.26 -2.49
CA MET A 119 13.42 -17.30 -1.04
C MET A 119 12.01 -16.85 -0.63
N GLY A 120 11.07 -16.83 -1.57
CA GLY A 120 9.67 -16.51 -1.32
C GLY A 120 9.26 -15.16 -1.91
N ASN A 121 7.96 -14.90 -1.86
CA ASN A 121 7.38 -13.69 -2.42
C ASN A 121 6.24 -13.15 -1.55
N ALA A 122 5.96 -11.87 -1.65
CA ALA A 122 4.83 -11.25 -0.97
C ALA A 122 4.29 -10.10 -1.82
N HIS A 123 3.11 -9.62 -1.46
CA HIS A 123 2.53 -8.43 -2.10
C HIS A 123 1.81 -7.56 -1.08
N LEU A 124 1.73 -6.27 -1.39
CA LEU A 124 1.02 -5.27 -0.59
C LEU A 124 0.15 -4.42 -1.50
N SER A 125 -1.14 -4.37 -1.20
CA SER A 125 -2.06 -3.42 -1.84
C SER A 125 -1.85 -2.02 -1.27
N LEU A 126 -1.58 -1.05 -2.15
CA LEU A 126 -1.46 0.37 -1.82
C LEU A 126 -2.81 1.09 -1.84
N GLN A 127 -3.89 0.39 -2.25
CA GLN A 127 -5.25 0.94 -2.28
C GLN A 127 -5.71 1.50 -0.91
N PRO A 128 -5.58 0.75 0.21
CA PRO A 128 -5.95 1.27 1.53
C PRO A 128 -5.21 2.55 1.91
N LEU A 129 -3.91 2.65 1.56
CA LEU A 129 -3.08 3.82 1.80
C LEU A 129 -3.57 5.03 1.00
N VAL A 130 -3.76 4.85 -0.32
CA VAL A 130 -4.23 5.90 -1.23
C VAL A 130 -5.64 6.36 -0.89
N ALA A 131 -6.55 5.44 -0.60
CA ALA A 131 -7.92 5.74 -0.21
C ALA A 131 -7.97 6.55 1.10
N SER A 132 -7.19 6.15 2.10
CA SER A 132 -7.11 6.86 3.39
C SER A 132 -6.59 8.29 3.21
N ALA A 133 -5.60 8.47 2.34
CA ALA A 133 -5.04 9.78 2.06
C ALA A 133 -6.00 10.70 1.28
N ARG A 134 -6.77 10.16 0.33
CA ARG A 134 -7.84 10.90 -0.38
C ARG A 134 -8.95 11.32 0.57
N LEU A 135 -9.45 10.40 1.38
CA LEU A 135 -10.50 10.68 2.37
C LEU A 135 -10.05 11.76 3.35
N ARG A 136 -8.83 11.66 3.86
CA ARG A 136 -8.24 12.68 4.73
C ARG A 136 -8.29 14.07 4.08
N LYS A 137 -7.90 14.18 2.81
CA LYS A 137 -7.92 15.46 2.06
C LYS A 137 -9.33 16.01 1.89
N ILE A 138 -10.29 15.15 1.57
CA ILE A 138 -11.70 15.53 1.39
C ILE A 138 -12.31 16.02 2.71
N LEU A 139 -12.01 15.34 3.80
CA LEU A 139 -12.53 15.66 5.14
C LEU A 139 -11.78 16.80 5.83
N GLY A 140 -10.66 17.27 5.26
CA GLY A 140 -9.85 18.33 5.86
C GLY A 140 -9.23 17.97 7.22
N VAL A 141 -8.99 16.68 7.48
CA VAL A 141 -8.43 16.22 8.77
C VAL A 141 -6.96 16.63 8.86
N THR A 142 -6.66 17.58 9.76
CA THR A 142 -5.31 18.12 9.98
C THR A 142 -4.66 17.64 11.27
N ALA A 143 -5.40 16.95 12.15
CA ALA A 143 -4.88 16.48 13.43
C ALA A 143 -3.76 15.43 13.23
N GLU A 144 -2.54 15.79 13.65
CA GLU A 144 -1.36 14.92 13.64
C GLU A 144 -1.54 13.71 14.57
N GLY A 145 -0.87 12.60 14.22
CA GLY A 145 -0.89 11.37 15.02
C GLY A 145 -2.18 10.57 14.92
N THR A 146 -3.07 10.89 13.98
CA THR A 146 -4.35 10.21 13.80
C THR A 146 -4.17 8.89 13.03
N THR A 147 -4.68 7.79 13.58
CA THR A 147 -4.86 6.54 12.81
C THR A 147 -6.03 6.70 11.85
N LEU A 148 -5.74 6.65 10.56
CA LEU A 148 -6.73 6.78 9.49
C LEU A 148 -7.45 5.45 9.21
N ARG A 149 -6.72 4.33 9.32
CA ARG A 149 -7.24 2.99 9.01
C ARG A 149 -6.36 1.92 9.64
N LYS A 150 -6.98 0.80 10.05
CA LYS A 150 -6.28 -0.46 10.31
C LYS A 150 -6.47 -1.42 9.14
N VAL A 151 -5.44 -2.20 8.82
CA VAL A 151 -5.45 -3.28 7.84
C VAL A 151 -5.00 -4.54 8.56
N ILE A 152 -5.83 -5.58 8.56
CA ILE A 152 -5.61 -6.80 9.31
C ILE A 152 -5.17 -7.95 8.39
N PRO A 153 -4.47 -8.97 8.92
CA PRO A 153 -4.21 -10.21 8.19
C PRO A 153 -5.50 -10.89 7.72
N GLU A 154 -5.55 -11.24 6.44
CA GLU A 154 -6.67 -11.96 5.82
C GLU A 154 -6.13 -13.02 4.84
N SER A 155 -6.98 -13.95 4.41
CA SER A 155 -6.58 -15.07 3.54
C SER A 155 -6.08 -14.64 2.16
N ASP A 156 -6.40 -13.42 1.73
CA ASP A 156 -6.09 -12.87 0.41
C ASP A 156 -4.95 -11.83 0.44
N ASN A 157 -4.32 -11.60 1.60
CA ASN A 157 -3.22 -10.67 1.75
C ASN A 157 -2.00 -11.31 2.44
N CYS A 158 -0.84 -10.66 2.33
CA CYS A 158 0.40 -11.17 2.92
C CYS A 158 0.72 -10.61 4.31
N LEU A 159 -0.20 -9.93 5.01
CA LEU A 159 0.12 -9.34 6.31
C LEU A 159 0.36 -10.42 7.37
N ALA A 160 1.49 -10.34 8.06
CA ALA A 160 1.84 -11.22 9.16
C ALA A 160 1.24 -10.76 10.51
N ALA A 161 0.84 -9.48 10.59
CA ALA A 161 0.25 -8.83 11.77
C ALA A 161 -0.58 -7.61 11.35
N ASP A 162 -1.39 -7.10 12.28
CA ASP A 162 -2.13 -5.85 12.11
C ASP A 162 -1.20 -4.70 11.70
N SER A 163 -1.64 -3.93 10.71
CA SER A 163 -0.97 -2.73 10.23
C SER A 163 -1.88 -1.52 10.39
N SER A 164 -1.32 -0.37 10.73
CA SER A 164 -2.06 0.88 10.85
C SER A 164 -1.53 1.90 9.86
N ILE A 165 -2.45 2.56 9.15
CA ILE A 165 -2.18 3.71 8.31
C ILE A 165 -2.43 4.96 9.15
N ASN A 166 -1.38 5.75 9.33
CA ASN A 166 -1.38 6.90 10.22
C ASN A 166 -1.06 8.18 9.43
N TRP A 167 -1.60 9.30 9.90
CA TRP A 167 -1.17 10.63 9.48
C TRP A 167 -0.12 11.14 10.47
N VAL A 168 1.13 11.29 10.00
CA VAL A 168 2.26 11.67 10.84
C VAL A 168 3.18 12.61 10.07
N ASN A 169 3.48 13.77 10.65
CA ASN A 169 4.43 14.76 10.13
C ASN A 169 4.14 15.20 8.69
N GLY A 170 2.87 15.45 8.36
CA GLY A 170 2.54 15.83 6.98
C GLY A 170 2.50 14.67 5.98
N GLU A 171 2.69 13.43 6.42
CA GLU A 171 2.76 12.25 5.55
C GLU A 171 1.74 11.19 5.97
N VAL A 172 1.20 10.45 4.99
CA VAL A 172 0.47 9.20 5.27
C VAL A 172 1.47 8.05 5.28
N VAL A 173 1.57 7.38 6.42
CA VAL A 173 2.58 6.35 6.70
C VAL A 173 1.91 5.03 7.07
N GLN A 174 2.49 3.92 6.60
CA GLN A 174 2.07 2.57 6.94
C GLN A 174 3.29 1.68 7.17
N ASP A 175 3.37 1.06 8.34
CA ASP A 175 4.37 0.04 8.66
C ASP A 175 3.71 -1.34 8.51
N VAL A 176 4.37 -2.27 7.82
CA VAL A 176 3.85 -3.62 7.56
C VAL A 176 4.90 -4.68 7.83
N TRP A 177 4.43 -5.81 8.35
CA TRP A 177 5.13 -7.08 8.30
C TRP A 177 4.44 -7.96 7.26
N LEU A 178 5.17 -8.40 6.24
CA LEU A 178 4.67 -9.28 5.20
C LEU A 178 5.24 -10.68 5.38
N ARG A 179 4.37 -11.69 5.46
CA ARG A 179 4.77 -13.09 5.42
C ARG A 179 5.10 -13.49 3.99
N LEU A 180 6.23 -14.14 3.80
CA LEU A 180 6.61 -14.70 2.51
C LEU A 180 5.76 -15.93 2.20
N CYS A 181 5.21 -15.96 0.99
CA CYS A 181 4.50 -17.07 0.40
C CYS A 181 5.47 -18.01 -0.35
N ASP A 182 5.02 -19.24 -0.59
CA ASP A 182 5.75 -20.30 -1.30
C ASP A 182 7.07 -20.74 -0.64
N VAL A 183 7.22 -20.46 0.66
CA VAL A 183 8.36 -20.86 1.50
C VAL A 183 7.90 -21.18 2.92
N ASP A 184 8.69 -22.01 3.63
CA ASP A 184 8.36 -22.49 4.98
C ASP A 184 8.46 -21.40 6.05
N SER A 185 9.24 -20.35 5.79
CA SER A 185 9.48 -19.26 6.73
C SER A 185 9.99 -18.00 6.05
N GLY A 186 9.80 -16.88 6.73
CA GLY A 186 10.30 -15.58 6.33
C GLY A 186 9.24 -14.51 6.46
N ASP A 187 9.58 -13.43 7.17
CA ASP A 187 8.77 -12.21 7.22
C ASP A 187 9.64 -11.02 6.79
N ILE A 188 9.08 -10.05 6.07
CA ILE A 188 9.74 -8.81 5.63
C ILE A 188 9.04 -7.60 6.23
N GLU A 189 9.80 -6.71 6.85
CA GLU A 189 9.32 -5.42 7.34
C GLU A 189 9.50 -4.33 6.28
N LEU A 190 8.41 -3.63 5.97
CA LEU A 190 8.43 -2.45 5.12
C LEU A 190 7.83 -1.24 5.84
N LYS A 191 8.32 -0.05 5.49
CA LYS A 191 7.66 1.22 5.80
C LYS A 191 7.31 1.94 4.52
N ILE A 192 6.05 2.31 4.40
CA ILE A 192 5.49 2.93 3.20
C ILE A 192 5.04 4.34 3.56
N LYS A 193 5.51 5.32 2.78
CA LYS A 193 5.12 6.72 2.94
C LYS A 193 4.62 7.30 1.63
N LEU A 194 3.48 7.98 1.67
CA LEU A 194 2.92 8.64 0.51
C LEU A 194 3.36 10.11 0.49
N ILE A 195 4.15 10.49 -0.52
CA ILE A 195 4.78 11.83 -0.58
C ILE A 195 3.86 12.84 -1.25
N ASN A 196 3.20 12.45 -2.34
CA ASN A 196 2.36 13.35 -3.13
C ASN A 196 1.08 12.62 -3.51
N LEU A 197 -0.10 13.24 -3.34
CA LEU A 197 -1.33 12.80 -3.98
C LEU A 197 -1.71 13.78 -5.08
N PRO A 198 -2.19 13.31 -6.24
CA PRO A 198 -2.82 14.21 -7.20
C PRO A 198 -3.97 14.93 -6.49
N SER A 199 -4.04 16.25 -6.65
CA SER A 199 -5.25 16.96 -6.29
C SER A 199 -6.36 16.52 -7.21
N ALA A 200 -7.47 16.06 -6.64
CA ALA A 200 -8.72 15.86 -7.34
C ALA A 200 -9.34 17.23 -7.71
N ALA A 201 -8.63 18.01 -8.52
CA ALA A 201 -9.16 19.20 -9.17
C ALA A 201 -9.05 18.95 -10.67
N PRO A 202 -10.16 18.69 -11.39
CA PRO A 202 -10.14 18.85 -12.82
C PRO A 202 -9.78 20.30 -13.12
N SER A 203 -8.70 20.52 -13.87
CA SER A 203 -8.44 21.80 -14.51
C SER A 203 -9.68 22.14 -15.35
N LYS A 204 -10.27 23.30 -15.07
CA LYS A 204 -11.41 23.85 -15.80
C LYS A 204 -11.19 23.85 -17.31
#